data_AF-A0A7J5EXW1-F1
#
_entry.id   AF-A0A7J5EXW1-F1
#
_cell.length_a   1.000
_cell.length_b   1.000
_cell.length_c   1.000
_cell.angle_alpha   90.00
_cell.angle_beta   90.00
_cell.angle_gamma   90.00
#
_symmetry.space_group_name_H-M   'P 1'
#
loop_
_entity.id
_entity.type
_entity.pdbx_description
1 polymer ?
#
loop_
_entity_poly.entity_id
_entity_poly.type
_entity_poly.pdbx_seq_one_letter_code
_entity_poly.pdbx_strand_id
1 'polypeptide(L)'
;MSSFHLAVALGVAVACTGACTGGAPDQVIDIVFDVCQPFVVNAPEADTLQRAGIERALELWRERGVAAATTMPLEGAPVVEVRFADASPAFHGVYEDEVGVIYINSRLTDPETMAIVVSHELGHAFGMWHVSSDDRHSVMNPGNLEIAPTSDDGVALVEMWGPCAPAH
;
A
#
# COMPACT_ATOMS: atom_id res chain seq x y z
N MET A 1 -15.43 -57.01 49.12
CA MET A 1 -15.99 -55.86 48.39
C MET A 1 -15.73 -54.61 49.23
N SER A 2 -14.71 -53.84 48.89
CA SER A 2 -14.49 -52.50 49.45
C SER A 2 -13.71 -51.70 48.43
N SER A 3 -14.33 -50.58 48.07
CA SER A 3 -14.09 -49.84 46.85
C SER A 3 -13.02 -48.76 47.04
N PHE A 4 -12.12 -48.72 46.07
CA PHE A 4 -11.36 -47.61 45.50
C PHE A 4 -11.32 -46.26 46.24
N HIS A 5 -10.09 -45.86 46.57
CA HIS A 5 -9.68 -44.49 46.89
C HIS A 5 -9.85 -43.55 45.69
N LEU A 6 -10.53 -42.43 45.88
CA LEU A 6 -10.54 -41.31 44.93
C LEU A 6 -9.63 -40.20 45.47
N ALA A 7 -8.42 -40.11 44.94
CA ALA A 7 -7.51 -38.99 45.18
C ALA A 7 -7.85 -37.87 44.19
N VAL A 8 -8.37 -36.75 44.71
CA VAL A 8 -8.60 -35.53 43.93
C VAL A 8 -7.28 -34.76 43.87
N ALA A 9 -6.57 -34.87 42.75
CA ALA A 9 -5.42 -34.02 42.45
C ALA A 9 -5.93 -32.67 41.93
N LEU A 10 -5.84 -31.64 42.77
CA LEU A 10 -6.15 -30.26 42.41
C LEU A 10 -5.01 -29.70 41.55
N GLY A 11 -5.14 -29.80 40.23
CA GLY A 11 -4.21 -29.19 39.28
C GLY A 11 -4.39 -27.68 39.22
N VAL A 12 -3.38 -26.93 39.65
CA VAL A 12 -3.28 -25.48 39.44
C VAL A 12 -2.95 -25.25 37.96
N ALA A 13 -3.94 -24.90 37.16
CA ALA A 13 -3.75 -24.43 35.80
C ALA A 13 -3.17 -23.00 35.85
N VAL A 14 -1.87 -22.86 35.58
CA VAL A 14 -1.24 -21.57 35.30
C VAL A 14 -1.71 -21.13 33.92
N ALA A 15 -2.72 -20.27 33.87
CA ALA A 15 -3.16 -19.61 32.65
C ALA A 15 -2.13 -18.54 32.27
N CYS A 16 -1.19 -18.89 31.39
CA CYS A 16 -0.39 -17.91 30.65
C CYS A 16 -1.30 -17.22 29.63
N THR A 17 -2.10 -16.25 30.08
CA THR A 17 -2.77 -15.30 29.18
C THR A 17 -1.72 -14.33 28.66
N GLY A 18 -0.99 -14.77 27.63
CA GLY A 18 -0.18 -13.87 26.81
C GLY A 18 -1.12 -12.87 26.16
N ALA A 19 -1.19 -11.67 26.73
CA ALA A 19 -1.82 -10.54 26.08
C ALA A 19 -1.01 -10.24 24.82
N CYS A 20 -1.56 -10.57 23.66
CA CYS A 20 -1.20 -9.88 22.42
C CYS A 20 -1.62 -8.42 22.63
N THR A 21 -0.74 -7.60 23.20
CA THR A 21 -0.89 -6.16 23.14
C THR A 21 -0.69 -5.79 21.68
N GLY A 22 -1.78 -5.76 20.91
CA GLY A 22 -1.80 -5.09 19.63
C GLY A 22 -1.27 -3.69 19.88
N GLY A 23 -0.17 -3.34 19.19
CA GLY A 23 0.36 -1.98 19.23
C GLY A 23 -0.75 -0.99 18.92
N ALA A 24 -0.62 0.24 19.41
CA ALA A 24 -1.50 1.30 18.93
C ALA A 24 -1.42 1.33 17.40
N PRO A 25 -2.57 1.47 16.70
CA PRO A 25 -2.56 1.57 15.24
C PRO A 25 -1.67 2.75 14.84
N ASP A 26 -0.87 2.57 13.78
CA ASP A 26 -0.07 3.66 13.25
C ASP A 26 -0.99 4.84 12.89
N GLN A 27 -0.54 6.04 13.23
CA GLN A 27 -1.26 7.29 13.01
C GLN A 27 -0.55 8.19 11.99
N VAL A 28 0.63 7.80 11.51
CA VAL A 28 1.46 8.57 10.58
C VAL A 28 1.89 7.64 9.44
N ILE A 29 2.13 8.22 8.26
CA ILE A 29 2.84 7.53 7.18
C ILE A 29 4.27 8.06 7.21
N ASP A 30 5.22 7.23 7.61
CA ASP A 30 6.57 7.65 8.00
C ASP A 30 7.42 8.14 6.82
N ILE A 31 7.39 7.40 5.71
CA ILE A 31 8.06 7.79 4.47
C ILE A 31 6.98 8.18 3.45
N VAL A 32 7.12 9.39 2.89
CA VAL A 32 6.23 9.89 1.85
C VAL A 32 7.04 10.58 0.75
N PHE A 33 6.46 10.61 -0.44
CA PHE A 33 7.05 11.17 -1.66
C PHE A 33 6.23 12.36 -2.12
N ASP A 34 6.88 13.52 -2.18
CA ASP A 34 6.28 14.74 -2.70
C ASP A 34 5.96 14.56 -4.19
N VAL A 35 4.66 14.58 -4.51
CA VAL A 35 4.13 14.38 -5.87
C VAL A 35 4.60 15.44 -6.87
N CYS A 36 5.13 16.55 -6.38
CA CYS A 36 5.67 17.65 -7.17
C CYS A 36 7.20 17.60 -7.33
N GLN A 37 7.92 16.75 -6.59
CA GLN A 37 9.36 16.56 -6.73
C GLN A 37 9.70 15.28 -7.50
N PRO A 38 10.76 15.26 -8.34
CA PRO A 38 11.12 14.06 -9.08
C PRO A 38 11.39 12.87 -8.16
N PHE A 39 10.77 11.73 -8.46
CA PHE A 39 11.05 10.46 -7.79
C PHE A 39 10.98 9.29 -8.77
N VAL A 40 11.70 8.23 -8.43
CA VAL A 40 11.81 7.02 -9.26
C VAL A 40 10.96 5.91 -8.67
N VAL A 41 10.14 5.26 -9.50
CA VAL A 41 9.52 3.99 -9.17
C VAL A 41 10.38 2.87 -9.76
N ASN A 42 11.10 2.18 -8.90
CA ASN A 42 12.04 1.14 -9.30
C ASN A 42 11.49 -0.25 -8.99
N ALA A 43 11.40 -1.10 -10.02
CA ALA A 43 10.96 -2.49 -9.89
C ALA A 43 11.97 -3.40 -10.62
N PRO A 44 13.12 -3.73 -9.98
CA PRO A 44 14.21 -4.41 -10.66
C PRO A 44 13.81 -5.82 -11.13
N GLU A 45 13.00 -6.52 -10.34
CA GLU A 45 12.56 -7.90 -10.60
C GLU A 45 11.26 -7.99 -11.41
N ALA A 46 10.65 -6.85 -11.78
CA ALA A 46 9.39 -6.84 -12.50
C ALA A 46 9.52 -7.45 -13.91
N ASP A 47 8.59 -8.33 -14.27
CA ASP A 47 8.42 -8.83 -15.63
C ASP A 47 7.73 -7.80 -16.56
N THR A 48 7.50 -8.18 -17.82
CA THR A 48 6.89 -7.27 -18.81
C THR A 48 5.47 -6.83 -18.44
N LEU A 49 4.65 -7.73 -17.89
CA LEU A 49 3.27 -7.41 -17.52
C LEU A 49 3.25 -6.49 -16.30
N GLN A 50 4.12 -6.79 -15.33
CA GLN A 50 4.31 -6.00 -14.12
C GLN A 50 4.79 -4.59 -14.42
N ARG A 51 5.75 -4.44 -15.34
CA ARG A 51 6.20 -3.12 -15.81
C ARG A 51 5.09 -2.34 -16.49
N ALA A 52 4.29 -2.99 -17.33
CA ALA A 52 3.14 -2.34 -17.97
C ALA A 52 2.11 -1.85 -16.94
N GLY A 53 1.84 -2.64 -15.89
CA GLY A 53 0.98 -2.23 -14.77
C GLY A 53 1.52 -1.01 -14.02
N ILE A 54 2.83 -0.98 -13.74
CA ILE A 54 3.48 0.18 -13.11
C ILE A 54 3.41 1.42 -14.01
N GLU A 55 3.78 1.29 -15.29
CA GLU A 55 3.74 2.40 -16.25
C GLU A 55 2.33 2.97 -16.36
N ARG A 56 1.32 2.10 -16.41
CA ARG A 56 -0.08 2.51 -16.43
C ARG A 56 -0.51 3.22 -15.16
N ALA A 57 -0.07 2.76 -13.98
CA ALA A 57 -0.34 3.45 -12.72
C ALA A 57 0.26 4.87 -12.70
N LEU A 58 1.49 5.04 -13.22
CA LEU A 58 2.12 6.35 -13.33
C LEU A 58 1.39 7.27 -14.31
N GLU A 59 0.86 6.74 -15.41
CA GLU A 59 0.01 7.51 -16.32
C GLU A 59 -1.27 7.99 -15.64
N LEU A 60 -1.95 7.10 -14.91
CA LEU A 60 -3.18 7.43 -14.18
C LEU A 60 -2.94 8.57 -13.19
N TRP A 61 -1.83 8.54 -12.44
CA TRP A 61 -1.46 9.62 -11.54
C TRP A 61 -1.04 10.91 -12.25
N ARG A 62 -0.38 10.80 -13.40
CA ARG A 62 -0.04 11.97 -14.23
C ARG A 62 -1.28 12.70 -14.73
N GLU A 63 -2.33 11.96 -15.10
CA GLU A 63 -3.63 12.53 -15.43
C GLU A 63 -4.31 13.24 -14.23
N ARG A 64 -3.80 13.05 -13.01
CA ARG A 64 -4.27 13.69 -11.77
C ARG A 64 -3.29 14.73 -11.21
N GLY A 65 -2.26 15.10 -11.97
CA GLY A 65 -1.35 16.19 -11.63
C GLY A 65 -0.02 15.77 -11.01
N VAL A 66 0.24 14.47 -10.85
CA VAL A 66 1.56 13.96 -10.41
C VAL A 66 2.54 14.02 -11.57
N ALA A 67 3.35 15.08 -11.63
CA ALA A 67 4.22 15.35 -12.78
C ALA A 67 5.58 14.65 -12.72
N ALA A 68 5.97 14.17 -11.54
CA ALA A 68 7.38 13.98 -11.21
C ALA A 68 7.82 12.50 -11.11
N ALA A 69 6.88 11.57 -11.26
CA ALA A 69 7.14 10.13 -11.19
C ALA A 69 7.73 9.57 -12.49
N THR A 70 8.77 8.74 -12.40
CA THR A 70 9.37 8.05 -13.55
C THR A 70 9.84 6.64 -13.21
N THR A 71 9.88 5.73 -14.17
CA THR A 71 10.55 4.43 -14.05
C THR A 71 12.03 4.49 -14.45
N MET A 72 12.46 5.60 -15.04
CA MET A 72 13.84 5.79 -15.48
C MET A 72 14.73 6.17 -14.29
N PRO A 73 15.95 5.60 -14.19
CA PRO A 73 16.89 6.04 -13.18
C PRO A 73 17.15 7.54 -13.25
N LEU A 74 17.09 8.21 -12.10
CA LEU A 74 17.38 9.63 -11.95
C LEU A 74 18.33 9.81 -10.76
N GLU A 75 19.53 10.29 -11.03
CA GLU A 75 20.57 10.44 -10.00
C GLU A 75 20.12 11.40 -8.89
N GLY A 76 20.23 10.95 -7.64
CA GLY A 76 19.88 11.74 -6.46
C GLY A 76 18.38 11.88 -6.19
N ALA A 77 17.51 11.34 -7.05
CA ALA A 77 16.07 11.32 -6.78
C ALA A 77 15.71 10.25 -5.74
N PRO A 78 14.70 10.50 -4.88
CA PRO A 78 14.11 9.48 -4.03
C PRO A 78 13.60 8.30 -4.86
N VAL A 79 13.66 7.10 -4.30
CA VAL A 79 13.22 5.87 -4.96
C VAL A 79 12.13 5.20 -4.13
N VAL A 80 10.98 4.95 -4.75
CA VAL A 80 9.98 3.99 -4.27
C VAL A 80 10.31 2.65 -4.91
N GLU A 81 10.64 1.64 -4.10
CA GLU A 81 10.85 0.29 -4.63
C GLU A 81 9.50 -0.44 -4.74
N VAL A 82 9.26 -1.11 -5.85
CA VAL A 82 8.10 -2.01 -6.04
C VAL A 82 8.60 -3.44 -6.15
N ARG A 83 8.12 -4.30 -5.25
CA ARG A 83 8.44 -5.73 -5.19
C ARG A 83 7.20 -6.56 -5.47
N PHE A 84 7.34 -7.58 -6.30
CA PHE A 84 6.28 -8.54 -6.57
C PHE A 84 6.56 -9.82 -5.78
N ALA A 85 5.58 -10.28 -5.00
CA ALA A 85 5.72 -11.48 -4.20
C ALA A 85 4.41 -12.26 -4.12
N ASP A 86 4.52 -13.58 -3.97
CA ASP A 86 3.35 -14.44 -3.79
C ASP A 86 2.71 -14.18 -2.42
N ALA A 87 1.42 -13.88 -2.42
CA ALA A 87 0.64 -13.70 -1.21
C ALA A 87 -0.73 -14.38 -1.28
N SER A 88 -1.46 -14.38 -0.16
CA SER A 88 -2.87 -14.80 -0.12
C SER A 88 -3.69 -14.01 -1.15
N PRO A 89 -4.69 -14.60 -1.83
CA PRO A 89 -5.55 -13.88 -2.78
C PRO A 89 -6.30 -12.69 -2.15
N ALA A 90 -6.48 -12.67 -0.83
CA ALA A 90 -7.10 -11.54 -0.11
C ALA A 90 -6.16 -10.34 0.07
N PHE A 91 -4.89 -10.47 -0.29
CA PHE A 91 -3.88 -9.42 -0.21
C PHE A 91 -3.50 -9.00 -1.63
N HIS A 92 -3.69 -7.73 -1.96
CA HIS A 92 -3.43 -7.20 -3.31
C HIS A 92 -2.11 -6.43 -3.37
N GLY A 93 -1.90 -5.56 -2.39
CA GLY A 93 -0.65 -4.83 -2.18
C GLY A 93 -0.58 -4.25 -0.77
N VAL A 94 0.58 -3.70 -0.43
CA VAL A 94 0.80 -2.82 0.73
C VAL A 94 1.96 -1.88 0.45
N TYR A 95 1.84 -0.65 0.92
CA TYR A 95 2.97 0.24 1.13
C TYR A 95 3.48 0.07 2.57
N GLU A 96 4.70 -0.44 2.71
CA GLU A 96 5.40 -0.50 4.01
C GLU A 96 6.17 0.81 4.19
N ASP A 97 5.61 1.72 4.97
CA ASP A 97 6.03 3.11 5.08
C ASP A 97 7.25 3.31 5.99
N GLU A 98 7.59 2.35 6.85
CA GLU A 98 8.82 2.41 7.65
C GLU A 98 10.08 2.20 6.80
N VAL A 99 9.94 1.59 5.61
CA VAL A 99 11.04 1.34 4.67
C VAL A 99 10.81 1.92 3.28
N GLY A 100 9.61 2.42 2.99
CA GLY A 100 9.26 3.05 1.71
C GLY A 100 9.20 2.07 0.54
N VAL A 101 8.69 0.85 0.78
CA VAL A 101 8.61 -0.22 -0.23
C VAL A 101 7.16 -0.59 -0.49
N ILE A 102 6.78 -0.65 -1.76
CA ILE A 102 5.50 -1.18 -2.22
C ILE A 102 5.68 -2.68 -2.49
N TYR A 103 4.82 -3.50 -1.89
CA TYR A 103 4.70 -4.91 -2.22
C TYR A 103 3.39 -5.14 -2.97
N ILE A 104 3.46 -5.84 -4.10
CA ILE A 104 2.30 -6.19 -4.93
C ILE A 104 2.22 -7.71 -5.04
N ASN A 105 1.00 -8.26 -4.94
CA ASN A 105 0.79 -9.69 -5.10
C ASN A 105 1.08 -10.11 -6.55
N SER A 106 2.04 -11.01 -6.75
CA SER A 106 2.41 -11.54 -8.07
C SER A 106 1.31 -12.34 -8.77
N ARG A 107 0.22 -12.66 -8.04
CA ARG A 107 -0.97 -13.34 -8.58
C ARG A 107 -1.92 -12.41 -9.33
N LEU A 108 -1.71 -11.09 -9.30
CA LEU A 108 -2.42 -10.15 -10.15
C LEU A 108 -1.94 -10.33 -11.59
N THR A 109 -2.79 -10.87 -12.45
CA THR A 109 -2.46 -11.16 -13.86
C THR A 109 -3.17 -10.26 -14.85
N ASP A 110 -4.14 -9.47 -14.39
CA ASP A 110 -4.79 -8.44 -15.20
C ASP A 110 -4.04 -7.10 -15.05
N PRO A 111 -3.53 -6.52 -16.15
CA PRO A 111 -2.70 -5.31 -16.06
C PRO A 111 -3.46 -4.07 -15.59
N GLU A 112 -4.76 -3.96 -15.88
CA GLU A 112 -5.57 -2.82 -15.41
C GLU A 112 -5.82 -2.90 -13.90
N THR A 113 -6.20 -4.08 -13.42
CA THR A 113 -6.33 -4.35 -11.98
C THR A 113 -5.00 -4.09 -11.26
N MET A 114 -3.88 -4.56 -11.83
CA MET A 114 -2.56 -4.31 -11.27
C MET A 114 -2.24 -2.81 -11.23
N ALA A 115 -2.54 -2.07 -12.30
CA ALA A 115 -2.32 -0.63 -12.32
C ALA A 115 -3.13 0.09 -11.24
N ILE A 116 -4.37 -0.35 -10.96
CA ILE A 116 -5.21 0.19 -9.89
C ILE A 116 -4.59 -0.09 -8.52
N VAL A 117 -4.13 -1.32 -8.27
CA VAL A 117 -3.49 -1.68 -7.00
C VAL A 117 -2.18 -0.92 -6.82
N VAL A 118 -1.31 -0.85 -7.84
CA VAL A 118 -0.09 -0.03 -7.77
C VAL A 118 -0.42 1.44 -7.54
N SER A 119 -1.48 1.96 -8.15
CA SER A 119 -1.94 3.33 -7.94
C SER A 119 -2.40 3.58 -6.50
N HIS A 120 -3.08 2.60 -5.89
CA HIS A 120 -3.50 2.64 -4.48
C HIS A 120 -2.29 2.73 -3.55
N GLU A 121 -1.30 1.84 -3.72
CA GLU A 121 -0.11 1.84 -2.88
C GLU A 121 0.76 3.10 -3.10
N LEU A 122 0.80 3.63 -4.32
CA LEU A 122 1.40 4.94 -4.58
C LEU A 122 0.66 6.07 -3.86
N GLY A 123 -0.67 6.00 -3.74
CA GLY A 123 -1.44 6.95 -2.95
C GLY A 123 -1.00 6.98 -1.49
N HIS A 124 -0.75 5.82 -0.89
CA HIS A 124 -0.13 5.73 0.45
C HIS A 124 1.28 6.33 0.45
N ALA A 125 2.11 6.02 -0.54
CA ALA A 125 3.42 6.64 -0.69
C ALA A 125 3.36 8.17 -0.89
N PHE A 126 2.23 8.72 -1.32
CA PHE A 126 1.99 10.18 -1.39
C PHE A 126 1.39 10.76 -0.10
N GLY A 127 1.21 9.95 0.94
CA GLY A 127 0.65 10.35 2.23
C GLY A 127 -0.87 10.22 2.35
N MET A 128 -1.55 9.65 1.35
CA MET A 128 -3.01 9.48 1.40
C MET A 128 -3.40 8.30 2.29
N TRP A 129 -4.39 8.51 3.15
CA TRP A 129 -5.04 7.44 3.90
C TRP A 129 -6.22 6.86 3.13
N HIS A 130 -6.69 5.69 3.58
CA HIS A 130 -7.95 5.14 3.09
C HIS A 130 -9.10 6.11 3.33
N VAL A 131 -10.01 6.15 2.37
CA VAL A 131 -11.29 6.86 2.48
C VAL A 131 -12.41 5.84 2.37
N SER A 132 -13.45 5.99 3.19
CA SER A 132 -14.61 5.10 3.13
C SER A 132 -15.26 5.17 1.75
N SER A 133 -15.68 4.02 1.21
CA SER A 133 -16.48 3.95 -0.01
C SER A 133 -17.84 4.64 0.14
N ASP A 134 -18.32 4.79 1.37
CA ASP A 134 -19.55 5.52 1.66
C ASP A 134 -19.38 7.05 1.57
N ASP A 135 -18.14 7.55 1.70
CA ASP A 135 -17.83 8.99 1.63
C ASP A 135 -17.58 9.42 0.19
N ARG A 136 -16.72 8.69 -0.55
CA ARG A 136 -16.49 8.91 -1.98
C ARG A 136 -15.87 7.70 -2.66
N HIS A 137 -16.14 7.58 -3.95
CA HIS A 137 -15.40 6.68 -4.84
C HIS A 137 -13.96 7.21 -4.99
N SER A 138 -12.98 6.38 -4.68
CA SER A 138 -11.57 6.76 -4.66
C SER A 138 -10.70 5.56 -4.96
N VAL A 139 -9.55 5.79 -5.57
CA VAL A 139 -8.51 4.74 -5.63
C VAL A 139 -8.14 4.26 -4.22
N MET A 140 -8.25 5.13 -3.21
CA MET A 140 -7.95 4.87 -1.80
C MET A 140 -9.08 4.19 -1.02
N ASN A 141 -10.13 3.68 -1.68
CA ASN A 141 -11.10 2.83 -0.98
C ASN A 141 -10.42 1.49 -0.57
N PRO A 142 -10.63 0.98 0.66
CA PRO A 142 -9.99 -0.25 1.11
C PRO A 142 -10.31 -1.45 0.20
N GLY A 143 -9.27 -2.17 -0.23
CA GLY A 143 -9.42 -3.37 -1.07
C GLY A 143 -9.93 -3.11 -2.49
N ASN A 144 -9.89 -1.86 -2.96
CA ASN A 144 -10.32 -1.48 -4.29
C ASN A 144 -9.51 -2.18 -5.39
N LEU A 145 -10.21 -2.69 -6.40
CA LEU A 145 -9.65 -3.32 -7.59
C LEU A 145 -10.19 -2.72 -8.90
N GLU A 146 -11.12 -1.77 -8.82
CA GLU A 146 -11.94 -1.35 -9.96
C GLU A 146 -11.85 0.16 -10.24
N ILE A 147 -11.63 0.96 -9.20
CA ILE A 147 -11.65 2.42 -9.28
C ILE A 147 -10.21 2.91 -9.49
N ALA A 148 -9.89 3.39 -10.69
CA ALA A 148 -8.66 4.12 -10.95
C ALA A 148 -8.63 5.49 -10.24
N PRO A 149 -7.45 6.15 -10.09
CA PRO A 149 -7.37 7.50 -9.55
C PRO A 149 -8.40 8.45 -10.15
N THR A 150 -9.21 9.06 -9.28
CA THR A 150 -10.30 9.97 -9.63
C THR A 150 -9.82 11.42 -9.62
N SER A 151 -10.65 12.35 -10.13
CA SER A 151 -10.38 13.79 -9.99
C SER A 151 -10.24 14.21 -8.53
N ASP A 152 -11.06 13.64 -7.66
CA ASP A 152 -11.09 13.97 -6.23
C ASP A 152 -9.83 13.48 -5.51
N ASP A 153 -9.22 12.39 -5.99
CA ASP A 153 -7.89 11.95 -5.53
C ASP A 153 -6.82 12.97 -5.90
N GLY A 154 -6.87 13.53 -7.12
CA GLY A 154 -5.98 14.62 -7.53
C GLY A 154 -6.17 15.89 -6.71
N VAL A 155 -7.42 16.26 -6.38
CA VAL A 155 -7.71 17.40 -5.50
C VAL A 155 -7.13 17.17 -4.11
N ALA A 156 -7.29 15.98 -3.54
CA ALA A 156 -6.72 15.64 -2.23
C ALA A 156 -5.19 15.77 -2.20
N LEU A 157 -4.50 15.38 -3.29
CA LEU A 157 -3.05 15.58 -3.41
C LEU A 157 -2.68 17.07 -3.45
N VAL A 158 -3.45 17.90 -4.18
CA VAL A 158 -3.21 19.36 -4.23
C VAL A 158 -3.47 20.01 -2.87
N GLU A 159 -4.46 19.54 -2.11
CA GLU A 159 -4.71 20.02 -0.75
C GLU A 159 -3.57 19.66 0.21
N MET A 160 -2.94 18.51 0.01
CA MET A 160 -1.84 18.01 0.84
C MET A 160 -0.49 18.66 0.50
N TRP A 161 -0.13 18.71 -0.78
CA TRP A 161 1.20 19.11 -1.25
C TRP A 161 1.24 20.53 -1.84
N GLY A 162 0.07 21.13 -2.06
CA GLY A 162 -0.07 22.32 -2.90
C GLY A 162 -0.03 21.98 -4.39
N PRO A 163 -0.28 22.97 -5.26
CA PRO A 163 -0.18 22.78 -6.70
C PRO A 163 1.29 22.65 -7.12
N CYS A 164 1.60 21.63 -7.93
CA CYS A 164 2.93 21.50 -8.51
C CYS A 164 3.25 22.70 -9.41
N ALA A 165 4.47 23.23 -9.30
CA ALA A 165 4.92 24.30 -10.19
C ALA A 165 4.93 23.80 -11.64
N PRO A 166 4.62 24.67 -12.63
CA PRO A 166 4.77 24.29 -14.04
C PRO A 166 6.21 23.86 -14.29
N ALA A 167 6.41 22.72 -14.96
CA ALA A 167 7.73 22.31 -15.41
C ALA A 167 8.33 23.42 -16.29
N HIS A 168 9.49 23.97 -15.89
CA HIS A 168 10.22 24.98 -16.64
C HIS A 168 11.09 24.37 -17.74
#